data_AF-A0A7S1N6S4-F1
#
_entry.id   AF-A0A7S1N6S4-F1
#
_cell.length_a   1.000
_cell.length_b   1.000
_cell.length_c   1.000
_cell.angle_alpha   90.00
_cell.angle_beta   90.00
_cell.angle_gamma   90.00
#
_symmetry.space_group_name_H-M   'P 1'
#
loop_
_entity.id
_entity.type
_entity.pdbx_description
1 polymer ?
#
loop_
_entity_poly.entity_id
_entity_poly.type
_entity_poly.pdbx_seq_one_letter_code
_entity_poly.pdbx_strand_id
1 'polypeptide(L)'
;MEESVRRNLAATRSSRARFAQAACQAQANLESSVLQTMQPFVDQARPRGVLLSGGAFLNTFLNTAIYLHFGLPTHVAPSPSDLGLSIGAVWLHRPPVRRQTGVFWQGEEPRNLAMFRANMSSNAEARNTSSQTLANLLSKGKIVGIMMG
;
A
#
# COMPACT_ATOMS: atom_id res chain seq x y z
N MET A 1 -25.00 3.52 35.95
CA MET A 1 -23.70 3.61 35.26
C MET A 1 -23.63 2.67 34.06
N GLU A 2 -23.95 1.38 34.19
CA GLU A 2 -23.92 0.41 33.08
C GLU A 2 -24.85 0.75 31.90
N GLU A 3 -26.04 1.28 32.17
CA GLU A 3 -27.02 1.57 31.11
C GLU A 3 -26.59 2.75 30.21
N SER A 4 -25.91 3.75 30.78
CA SER A 4 -25.31 4.86 30.04
C SER A 4 -24.16 4.37 29.14
N VAL A 5 -23.33 3.45 29.63
CA VAL A 5 -22.25 2.83 28.85
C VAL A 5 -22.82 2.00 27.68
N ARG A 6 -23.88 1.21 27.92
CA ARG A 6 -24.56 0.43 26.87
C ARG A 6 -25.19 1.31 25.79
N ARG A 7 -25.86 2.41 26.16
CA ARG A 7 -26.41 3.37 25.20
C ARG A 7 -25.32 4.05 24.36
N ASN A 8 -24.20 4.44 24.97
CA ASN A 8 -23.07 5.04 24.26
C ASN A 8 -22.40 4.05 23.29
N LEU A 9 -22.24 2.78 23.68
CA LEU A 9 -21.73 1.73 22.79
C LEU A 9 -22.67 1.45 21.61
N ALA A 10 -23.98 1.41 21.84
CA ALA A 10 -24.98 1.23 20.79
C ALA A 10 -25.00 2.42 19.80
N ALA A 11 -24.96 3.65 20.31
CA ALA A 11 -24.88 4.86 19.48
C ALA A 11 -23.57 4.90 18.65
N THR A 12 -22.45 4.51 19.25
CA THR A 12 -21.15 4.43 18.55
C THR A 12 -21.17 3.39 17.44
N ARG A 13 -21.77 2.22 17.68
CA ARG A 13 -21.94 1.17 16.67
C ARG A 13 -22.83 1.63 15.52
N SER A 14 -23.95 2.29 15.81
CA SER A 14 -24.86 2.83 14.80
C SER A 14 -24.19 3.90 13.93
N SER A 15 -23.42 4.81 14.53
CA SER A 15 -22.66 5.82 13.78
C SER A 15 -21.54 5.21 12.94
N ARG A 16 -20.80 4.22 13.46
CA ARG A 16 -19.80 3.48 12.67
C ARG A 16 -20.40 2.76 11.47
N ALA A 17 -21.58 2.15 11.64
CA ALA A 17 -22.28 1.48 10.54
C ALA A 17 -22.66 2.48 9.43
N ARG A 18 -23.18 3.66 9.79
CA ARG A 18 -23.50 4.72 8.83
C ARG A 18 -22.27 5.23 8.08
N PHE A 19 -21.15 5.46 8.79
CA PHE A 19 -19.90 5.88 8.15
C PHE A 19 -19.32 4.79 7.24
N ALA A 20 -19.41 3.52 7.64
CA ALA A 20 -18.98 2.40 6.81
C ALA A 20 -19.81 2.31 5.52
N GLN A 21 -21.13 2.51 5.60
CA GLN A 21 -22.00 2.55 4.41
C GLN A 21 -21.64 3.72 3.49
N ALA A 22 -21.44 4.93 4.05
CA ALA A 22 -21.02 6.08 3.27
C ALA A 22 -19.66 5.88 2.60
N ALA A 23 -18.68 5.30 3.30
CA ALA A 23 -17.37 4.97 2.75
C ALA A 23 -17.46 3.92 1.63
N CYS A 24 -18.29 2.88 1.81
CA CYS A 24 -18.55 1.88 0.78
C CYS A 24 -19.17 2.51 -0.48
N GLN A 25 -20.16 3.38 -0.31
CA GLN A 25 -20.79 4.07 -1.44
C GLN A 25 -19.81 5.02 -2.15
N ALA A 26 -19.01 5.77 -1.39
CA ALA A 26 -18.00 6.66 -1.94
C ALA A 26 -16.95 5.87 -2.75
N GLN A 27 -16.52 4.71 -2.25
CA GLN A 27 -15.61 3.81 -2.96
C GLN A 27 -16.22 3.30 -4.28
N ALA A 28 -17.46 2.81 -4.25
CA ALA A 28 -18.15 2.33 -5.46
C ALA A 28 -18.34 3.44 -6.51
N ASN A 29 -18.65 4.66 -6.06
CA ASN A 29 -18.79 5.81 -6.94
C ASN A 29 -17.46 6.22 -7.57
N LEU A 30 -16.37 6.19 -6.80
CA LEU A 30 -15.01 6.45 -7.29
C LEU A 30 -14.64 5.45 -8.39
N GLU A 31 -14.80 4.15 -8.11
CA GLU A 31 -14.53 3.07 -9.07
C GLU A 31 -15.32 3.28 -10.37
N SER A 32 -16.64 3.46 -10.26
CA SER A 32 -17.51 3.65 -11.42
C SER A 32 -17.11 4.87 -12.25
N SER A 33 -16.82 5.99 -11.59
CA SER A 33 -16.46 7.25 -12.27
C SER A 33 -15.12 7.14 -12.99
N VAL A 34 -14.13 6.50 -12.37
CA VAL A 34 -12.81 6.28 -12.98
C VAL A 34 -12.92 5.34 -14.17
N LEU A 35 -13.63 4.22 -14.05
CA LEU A 35 -13.84 3.28 -15.15
C LEU A 35 -14.53 3.94 -16.34
N GLN A 36 -15.61 4.69 -16.09
CA GLN A 36 -16.32 5.44 -17.13
C GLN A 36 -15.43 6.49 -17.81
N THR A 37 -14.59 7.17 -17.03
CA THR A 37 -13.64 8.16 -17.56
C THR A 37 -12.56 7.51 -18.43
N MET A 38 -12.07 6.33 -18.04
CA MET A 38 -11.01 5.62 -18.75
C MET A 38 -11.50 4.89 -20.01
N GLN A 39 -12.73 4.39 -20.00
CA GLN A 39 -13.32 3.59 -21.08
C GLN A 39 -13.07 4.14 -22.50
N PRO A 40 -13.37 5.41 -22.82
CA PRO A 40 -13.16 5.92 -24.19
C PRO A 40 -11.70 5.88 -24.63
N PHE A 41 -10.75 6.11 -23.72
CA PHE A 41 -9.33 6.06 -24.03
C PHE A 41 -8.84 4.64 -24.29
N VAL A 42 -9.36 3.66 -23.53
CA VAL A 42 -9.04 2.25 -23.71
C VAL A 42 -9.61 1.76 -25.05
N ASP A 43 -10.86 2.10 -25.35
CA ASP A 43 -11.52 1.69 -26.59
C ASP A 43 -10.84 2.28 -27.84
N GLN A 44 -10.44 3.54 -27.76
CA GLN A 44 -9.77 4.25 -28.86
C GLN A 44 -8.32 3.78 -29.04
N ALA A 45 -7.53 3.72 -27.97
CA ALA A 45 -6.10 3.43 -28.08
C ALA A 45 -5.79 1.93 -28.14
N ARG A 46 -6.70 1.06 -27.67
CA ARG A 46 -6.52 -0.39 -27.52
C ARG A 46 -5.16 -0.75 -26.92
N PRO A 47 -4.84 -0.22 -25.73
CA PRO A 47 -3.51 -0.38 -25.16
C PRO A 47 -3.26 -1.84 -24.76
N ARG A 48 -1.98 -2.23 -24.74
CA ARG A 48 -1.56 -3.57 -24.26
C ARG A 48 -1.46 -3.68 -22.73
N GLY A 49 -1.73 -2.59 -22.02
CA GLY A 49 -1.57 -2.49 -20.57
C GLY A 49 -1.87 -1.07 -20.08
N VAL A 50 -2.07 -0.95 -18.77
CA VAL A 50 -2.41 0.31 -18.11
C VAL A 50 -1.36 0.64 -17.07
N LEU A 51 -0.90 1.90 -17.07
CA LEU A 51 -0.05 2.46 -16.02
C LEU A 51 -0.90 3.38 -15.15
N LEU A 52 -0.89 3.15 -13.84
CA LEU A 52 -1.62 3.94 -12.86
C LEU A 52 -0.65 4.78 -12.02
N SER A 53 -0.88 6.10 -12.02
CA SER A 53 -0.14 7.09 -11.24
C SER A 53 -1.08 8.22 -10.82
N GLY A 54 -0.81 8.82 -9.67
CA GLY A 54 -1.70 9.72 -8.92
C GLY A 54 -2.05 9.14 -7.55
N GLY A 55 -2.29 10.01 -6.56
CA GLY A 55 -2.57 9.58 -5.18
C GLY A 55 -3.80 8.68 -5.01
N ALA A 56 -4.79 8.81 -5.89
CA ALA A 56 -5.98 7.95 -5.91
C ALA A 56 -5.62 6.47 -6.13
N PHE A 57 -4.51 6.17 -6.81
CA PHE A 57 -4.08 4.81 -7.12
C PHE A 57 -3.23 4.17 -6.02
N LEU A 58 -3.09 4.82 -4.85
CA LEU A 58 -2.75 4.12 -3.61
C LEU A 58 -3.89 3.18 -3.15
N ASN A 59 -5.10 3.36 -3.69
CA ASN A 59 -6.26 2.54 -3.41
C ASN A 59 -6.21 1.22 -4.19
N THR A 60 -5.93 0.12 -3.49
CA THR A 60 -5.82 -1.22 -4.10
C THR A 60 -7.15 -1.76 -4.62
N PHE A 61 -8.29 -1.35 -4.06
CA PHE A 61 -9.62 -1.74 -4.57
C PHE A 61 -9.86 -1.12 -5.94
N LEU A 62 -9.58 0.17 -6.10
CA LEU A 62 -9.67 0.85 -7.39
C LEU A 62 -8.75 0.20 -8.43
N ASN A 63 -7.49 -0.07 -8.07
CA ASN A 63 -6.54 -0.71 -8.98
C ASN A 63 -7.01 -2.10 -9.44
N THR A 64 -7.62 -2.86 -8.52
CA THR A 64 -8.19 -4.18 -8.81
C THR A 64 -9.41 -4.07 -9.71
N ALA A 65 -10.31 -3.11 -9.46
CA ALA A 65 -11.49 -2.86 -10.30
C ALA A 65 -11.09 -2.53 -11.75
N ILE A 66 -10.08 -1.68 -11.95
CA ILE A 66 -9.53 -1.35 -13.27
C ILE A 66 -8.96 -2.59 -13.97
N TYR A 67 -8.16 -3.40 -13.26
CA TYR A 67 -7.61 -4.64 -13.79
C TYR A 67 -8.70 -5.62 -14.25
N LEU A 68 -9.71 -5.85 -13.40
CA LEU A 68 -10.80 -6.77 -13.69
C LEU A 68 -11.71 -6.28 -14.82
N HIS A 69 -12.02 -4.98 -14.84
CA HIS A 69 -12.93 -4.40 -15.83
C HIS A 69 -12.33 -4.41 -17.24
N PHE A 70 -11.06 -4.02 -17.39
CA PHE A 70 -10.42 -3.94 -18.70
C PHE A 70 -9.69 -5.23 -19.12
N GLY A 71 -9.38 -6.13 -18.19
CA GLY A 71 -8.64 -7.37 -18.49
C GLY A 71 -7.21 -7.13 -18.99
N LEU A 72 -6.65 -5.94 -18.72
CA LEU A 72 -5.34 -5.52 -19.19
C LEU A 72 -4.28 -5.69 -18.09
N PRO A 73 -3.01 -5.99 -18.43
CA PRO A 73 -1.91 -5.89 -17.49
C PRO A 73 -1.86 -4.49 -16.87
N THR A 74 -2.03 -4.40 -15.55
CA THR A 74 -2.05 -3.14 -14.79
C THR A 74 -0.78 -3.01 -13.97
N HIS A 75 -0.06 -1.91 -14.15
CA HIS A 75 1.10 -1.55 -13.32
C HIS A 75 0.79 -0.27 -12.55
N VAL A 76 1.03 -0.30 -11.23
CA VAL A 76 0.93 0.87 -10.36
C VAL A 76 2.34 1.33 -10.07
N ALA A 77 2.62 2.62 -10.25
CA ALA A 77 3.92 3.17 -9.87
C ALA A 77 4.18 2.92 -8.38
N PRO A 78 5.43 2.62 -7.95
CA PRO A 78 5.73 2.30 -6.54
C PRO A 78 5.36 3.41 -5.55
N SER A 79 5.47 4.66 -6.01
CA SER A 79 5.02 5.86 -5.32
C SER A 79 4.11 6.62 -6.26
N PRO A 80 2.84 6.23 -6.41
CA PRO A 80 1.95 6.83 -7.39
C PRO A 80 1.47 8.22 -6.93
N SER A 81 1.55 8.55 -5.64
CA SER A 81 1.23 9.89 -5.15
C SER A 81 2.27 10.95 -5.53
N ASP A 82 2.05 12.18 -5.11
CA ASP A 82 2.92 13.33 -5.36
C ASP A 82 4.37 13.11 -4.91
N LEU A 83 4.60 12.18 -3.96
CA LEU A 83 5.94 11.74 -3.55
C LEU A 83 6.78 11.18 -4.71
N GLY A 84 6.14 10.62 -5.74
CA GLY A 84 6.81 10.09 -6.92
C GLY A 84 7.11 11.14 -8.00
N LEU A 85 6.59 12.36 -7.89
CA LEU A 85 6.76 13.39 -8.92
C LEU A 85 8.21 13.79 -9.13
N SER A 86 9.02 13.82 -8.06
CA SER A 86 10.45 14.12 -8.15
C SER A 86 11.19 13.11 -9.03
N ILE A 87 10.90 11.81 -8.84
CA ILE A 87 11.46 10.74 -9.66
C ILE A 87 10.95 10.83 -11.10
N GLY A 88 9.66 11.09 -11.29
CA GLY A 88 9.08 11.32 -12.62
C GLY A 88 9.76 12.47 -13.36
N ALA A 89 10.01 13.59 -12.69
CA ALA A 89 10.70 14.74 -13.25
C ALA A 89 12.15 14.41 -13.65
N VAL A 90 12.88 13.67 -12.80
CA VAL A 90 14.23 13.19 -13.12
C VAL A 90 14.20 12.27 -14.34
N TRP A 91 13.23 11.37 -14.45
CA TRP A 91 13.10 10.45 -15.60
C TRP A 91 12.69 11.13 -16.89
N LEU A 92 11.94 12.24 -16.83
CA LEU A 92 11.66 13.07 -18.01
C LEU A 92 12.93 13.73 -18.56
N HIS A 93 13.84 14.17 -17.68
CA HIS A 93 15.12 14.75 -18.09
C HIS A 93 16.14 13.68 -18.51
N ARG A 94 16.22 12.59 -17.75
CA ARG A 94 17.15 11.48 -17.99
C ARG A 94 16.46 10.15 -17.71
N PRO A 95 15.91 9.50 -18.75
CA PRO A 95 15.26 8.21 -18.62
C PRO A 95 16.21 7.15 -18.02
N PRO A 96 15.68 6.19 -17.24
CA PRO A 96 16.50 5.12 -16.68
C PRO A 96 17.09 4.25 -17.80
N VAL A 97 18.39 3.98 -17.73
CA VAL A 97 19.15 3.24 -18.77
C VAL A 97 18.85 1.74 -18.75
N ARG A 98 18.30 1.22 -17.65
CA ARG A 98 17.94 -0.19 -17.48
C ARG A 98 16.59 -0.32 -16.81
N ARG A 99 15.87 -1.38 -17.17
CA ARG A 99 14.64 -1.80 -16.49
C ARG A 99 15.02 -2.22 -15.07
N GLN A 100 14.72 -1.38 -14.09
CA GLN A 100 14.91 -1.73 -12.70
C GLN A 100 13.80 -2.69 -12.29
N THR A 101 14.16 -3.95 -12.06
CA THR A 101 13.23 -4.99 -11.57
C THR A 101 13.12 -4.97 -10.05
N GLY A 102 14.04 -4.29 -9.36
CA GLY A 102 13.97 -4.01 -7.93
C GLY A 102 13.20 -2.71 -7.68
N VAL A 103 12.05 -2.82 -7.02
CA VAL A 103 11.19 -1.68 -6.64
C VAL A 103 11.59 -1.09 -5.27
N PHE A 104 12.59 -1.68 -4.62
CA PHE A 104 12.96 -1.34 -3.26
C PHE A 104 14.15 -0.39 -3.26
N TRP A 105 13.86 0.90 -3.03
CA TRP A 105 14.82 1.74 -2.32
C TRP A 105 14.74 1.33 -0.85
N GLN A 106 15.79 0.69 -0.32
CA GLN A 106 15.80 0.22 1.07
C GLN A 106 15.93 1.37 2.09
N GLY A 107 16.10 2.61 1.59
CA GLY A 107 16.28 3.78 2.42
C GLY A 107 17.76 4.04 2.68
N GLU A 108 18.01 4.87 3.68
CA GLU A 108 19.33 4.97 4.29
C GLU A 108 19.43 3.98 5.44
N GLU A 109 20.65 3.64 5.84
CA GLU A 109 20.90 2.86 7.04
C GLU A 109 20.15 3.49 8.23
N PRO A 110 19.45 2.71 9.06
CA PRO A 110 18.57 3.30 10.05
C PRO A 110 19.33 4.19 11.03
N ARG A 111 18.78 5.37 11.31
CA ARG A 111 19.37 6.29 12.28
C ARG A 111 19.51 5.60 13.64
N ASN A 112 20.70 5.67 14.22
CA ASN A 112 21.09 5.01 15.47
C ASN A 112 21.28 3.48 15.40
N LEU A 113 21.64 2.92 14.25
CA LEU A 113 21.92 1.49 14.15
C LEU A 113 23.01 1.03 15.16
N ALA A 114 24.00 1.86 15.45
CA ALA A 114 25.01 1.56 16.47
C ALA A 114 24.39 1.35 17.87
N MET A 115 23.46 2.23 18.28
CA MET A 115 22.73 2.08 19.55
C MET A 115 21.81 0.86 19.53
N PHE A 116 21.13 0.61 18.40
CA PHE A 116 20.29 -0.58 18.24
C PHE A 116 21.12 -1.86 18.37
N ARG A 117 22.29 -1.93 17.72
CA ARG A 117 23.24 -3.05 17.84
C ARG A 117 23.75 -3.20 19.27
N ALA A 118 24.11 -2.12 19.95
CA ALA A 118 24.54 -2.16 21.34
C ALA A 118 23.44 -2.70 22.27
N ASN A 119 22.19 -2.27 22.09
CA ASN A 119 21.03 -2.76 22.83
C ASN A 119 20.71 -4.23 22.52
N MET A 120 20.92 -4.68 21.29
CA MET A 120 20.77 -6.11 20.94
C MET A 120 21.87 -6.94 21.59
N SER A 121 23.13 -6.49 21.58
CA SER A 121 24.23 -7.19 22.22
C SER A 121 24.08 -7.33 23.74
N SER A 122 23.42 -6.36 24.40
CA SER A 122 23.14 -6.41 25.84
C SER A 122 21.85 -7.14 26.20
N ASN A 123 21.00 -7.47 25.21
CA ASN A 123 19.76 -8.19 25.43
C ASN A 123 19.99 -9.71 25.27
N ALA A 124 19.87 -10.46 26.36
CA ALA A 124 20.04 -11.91 26.37
C ALA A 124 19.05 -12.69 25.48
N GLU A 125 17.93 -12.07 25.09
CA GLU A 125 16.95 -12.65 24.17
C GLU A 125 17.26 -12.37 22.70
N ALA A 126 18.18 -11.45 22.40
CA ALA A 126 18.57 -11.15 21.03
C ALA A 126 19.34 -12.33 20.43
N ARG A 127 18.89 -12.78 19.26
CA ARG A 127 19.48 -13.94 18.58
C ARG A 127 19.61 -13.65 17.10
N ASN A 128 20.72 -14.09 16.52
CA ASN A 128 20.79 -14.26 15.08
C ASN A 128 19.75 -15.30 14.67
N THR A 129 18.91 -14.95 13.70
CA THR A 129 17.79 -15.77 13.26
C THR A 129 17.89 -16.02 11.77
N SER A 130 17.32 -17.14 11.32
CA SER A 130 17.27 -17.50 9.90
C SER A 130 15.88 -17.23 9.34
N SER A 131 15.77 -17.12 8.01
CA SER A 131 14.47 -17.04 7.33
C SER A 131 13.56 -18.23 7.66
N GLN A 132 14.13 -19.42 7.89
CA GLN A 132 13.38 -20.60 8.30
C GLN A 132 12.77 -20.43 9.69
N THR A 133 13.52 -19.85 10.63
CA THR A 133 13.03 -19.55 11.97
C THR A 133 11.91 -18.51 11.92
N LEU A 134 12.08 -17.45 11.11
CA LEU A 134 11.03 -16.44 10.91
C LEU A 134 9.76 -17.06 10.32
N ALA A 135 9.89 -17.92 9.30
CA ALA A 135 8.76 -18.64 8.72
C ALA A 135 8.03 -19.51 9.75
N ASN A 136 8.77 -20.24 10.60
CA ASN A 136 8.20 -21.05 11.68
C ASN A 136 7.50 -20.23 12.76
N LEU A 137 7.93 -18.98 13.00
CA LEU A 137 7.25 -18.07 13.94
C LEU A 137 5.94 -17.57 13.32
N LEU A 138 5.98 -17.15 12.06
CA LEU A 138 4.80 -16.69 11.32
C LEU A 138 3.75 -17.80 11.19
N SER A 139 4.16 -19.05 10.92
CA SER A 139 3.25 -20.19 10.83
C SER A 139 2.52 -20.50 12.14
N LYS A 140 3.05 -20.03 13.27
CA LYS A 140 2.44 -20.13 14.61
C LYS A 140 1.61 -18.90 14.98
N GLY A 141 1.34 -18.01 14.02
CA GLY A 141 0.57 -16.79 14.24
C GLY A 141 1.32 -15.70 15.02
N LYS A 142 2.66 -15.76 15.09
CA LYS A 142 3.46 -14.68 15.69
C LYS A 142 3.56 -13.51 14.73
N ILE A 143 3.64 -12.29 15.28
CA ILE A 143 3.89 -11.06 14.54
C ILE A 143 5.38 -10.75 14.59
N VAL A 144 5.99 -10.45 13.43
CA VAL A 144 7.40 -10.12 13.31
C VAL A 144 7.53 -8.70 12.74
N GLY A 145 8.24 -7.83 13.47
CA GLY A 145 8.67 -6.53 12.95
C GLY A 145 9.95 -6.68 12.14
N ILE A 146 9.98 -6.13 10.92
CA ILE A 146 11.16 -6.13 10.04
C ILE A 146 11.64 -4.69 9.87
N MET A 147 12.93 -4.49 10.07
CA MET A 147 13.61 -3.22 9.87
C MET A 147 14.75 -3.46 8.88
N MET A 148 14.71 -2.75 7.76
CA MET A 148 15.70 -2.82 6.68
C MET A 148 16.18 -1.41 6.38
N GLY A 149 17.36 -1.30 5.79
CA GLY A 149 18.03 -0.07 5.35
C GLY A 149 19.05 -0.42 4.29
#